data_AF-A0A418KJN9-F1
#
_entry.id   AF-A0A418KJN9-F1
#
_cell.length_a   1.000
_cell.length_b   1.000
_cell.length_c   1.000
_cell.angle_alpha   90.00
_cell.angle_beta   90.00
_cell.angle_gamma   90.00
#
_symmetry.space_group_name_H-M   'P 1'
#
loop_
_entity.id
_entity.type
_entity.pdbx_description
1 polymer ?
#
loop_
_entity_poly.entity_id
_entity_poly.type
_entity_poly.pdbx_seq_one_letter_code
_entity_poly.pdbx_strand_id
1 'polypeptide(L)'
;MAELWRMTPGLYLANGTAIYGPHSICERNTTYEVEEYSPGWVLIGDDGGGAGYLMRRQGTVGGRDGEVYRLDLGALSDDVKADGEYVTDDLCRWLAASGSDVECG
;
A
#
# COMPACT_ATOMS: atom_id res chain seq x y z
N MET A 1 3.22 -7.72 24.79
CA MET A 1 4.00 -7.05 23.72
C MET A 1 3.45 -7.30 22.31
N ALA A 2 2.81 -8.44 22.00
CA ALA A 2 2.20 -8.70 20.68
C ALA A 2 0.79 -8.10 20.47
N GLU A 3 0.15 -7.56 21.51
CA GLU A 3 -1.25 -7.13 21.45
C GLU A 3 -1.42 -5.68 20.98
N LEU A 4 -0.44 -4.81 21.26
CA LEU A 4 -0.49 -3.39 20.89
C LEU A 4 -0.42 -3.19 19.37
N TRP A 5 0.28 -4.07 18.65
CA TRP A 5 0.40 -4.05 17.19
C TRP A 5 -0.83 -4.60 16.46
N ARG A 6 -1.76 -5.26 17.17
CA ARG A 6 -3.02 -5.75 16.58
C ARG A 6 -4.11 -4.68 16.53
N MET A 7 -3.94 -3.57 17.23
CA MET A 7 -4.98 -2.54 17.40
C MET A 7 -4.62 -1.18 16.82
N THR A 8 -3.42 -0.99 16.27
CA THR A 8 -3.13 0.23 15.49
C THR A 8 -3.94 0.16 14.18
N PRO A 9 -4.89 1.10 13.96
CA PRO A 9 -5.75 1.08 12.78
C PRO A 9 -4.97 1.26 11.47
N GLY A 10 -3.73 1.72 11.57
CA GLY A 10 -2.85 2.03 10.45
C GLY A 10 -1.98 3.23 10.78
N LEU A 11 -1.18 3.65 9.82
CA LEU A 11 -0.50 4.95 9.81
C LEU A 11 -1.27 5.89 8.87
N TYR A 12 -1.62 7.08 9.36
CA TYR A 12 -2.26 8.11 8.56
C TYR A 12 -1.34 9.33 8.52
N LEU A 13 -1.03 9.79 7.32
CA LEU A 13 -0.20 10.95 7.07
C LEU A 13 -1.05 12.17 6.71
N ALA A 14 -0.52 13.38 6.93
CA ALA A 14 -1.23 14.64 6.67
C ALA A 14 -1.58 14.84 5.19
N ASN A 15 -0.82 14.21 4.29
CA ASN A 15 -1.04 14.23 2.85
C ASN A 15 -2.18 13.30 2.37
N GLY A 16 -2.92 12.66 3.28
CA GLY A 16 -4.01 11.74 2.94
C GLY A 16 -3.59 10.28 2.76
N THR A 17 -2.29 9.97 2.75
CA THR A 17 -1.80 8.59 2.70
C THR A 17 -2.22 7.82 3.96
N ALA A 18 -2.85 6.67 3.76
CA ALA A 18 -3.14 5.68 4.79
C ALA A 18 -2.38 4.39 4.50
N ILE A 19 -1.65 3.86 5.49
CA ILE A 19 -1.12 2.48 5.49
C ILE A 19 -1.93 1.67 6.48
N TYR A 20 -2.51 0.58 6.02
CA TYR A 20 -3.48 -0.20 6.78
C TYR A 20 -2.84 -0.99 7.92
N GLY A 21 -3.57 -1.09 9.03
CA GLY A 21 -3.30 -2.09 10.06
C GLY A 21 -3.58 -3.51 9.54
N PRO A 22 -3.04 -4.55 10.21
CA PRO A 22 -3.10 -5.93 9.73
C PRO A 22 -4.51 -6.47 9.49
N HIS A 23 -5.50 -6.08 10.31
CA HIS A 23 -6.89 -6.48 10.11
C HIS A 23 -7.49 -5.86 8.85
N SER A 24 -7.24 -4.56 8.64
CA SER A 24 -7.73 -3.83 7.47
C SER A 24 -7.07 -4.29 6.18
N ILE A 25 -5.79 -4.69 6.20
CA ILE A 25 -5.13 -5.28 5.03
C ILE A 25 -5.91 -6.50 4.54
N CYS A 26 -6.21 -7.45 5.43
CA CYS A 26 -6.95 -8.66 5.05
C CYS A 26 -8.33 -8.32 4.47
N GLU A 27 -9.11 -7.50 5.18
CA GLU A 27 -10.46 -7.11 4.74
C GLU A 27 -10.46 -6.37 3.39
N ARG A 28 -9.54 -5.43 3.21
CA ARG A 28 -9.44 -4.61 2.00
C ARG A 28 -8.97 -5.42 0.80
N ASN A 29 -7.98 -6.31 0.97
CA ASN A 29 -7.56 -7.19 -0.13
C ASN A 29 -8.69 -8.11 -0.59
N THR A 30 -9.53 -8.58 0.32
CA THR A 30 -10.74 -9.35 -0.04
C THR A 30 -11.80 -8.48 -0.72
N THR A 31 -12.05 -7.28 -0.21
CA THR A 31 -13.08 -6.37 -0.75
C THR A 31 -12.77 -5.94 -2.18
N TYR A 32 -11.50 -5.69 -2.50
CA TYR A 32 -11.04 -5.33 -3.84
C TYR A 32 -10.61 -6.54 -4.68
N GLU A 33 -10.79 -7.76 -4.17
CA GLU A 33 -10.44 -9.01 -4.89
C GLU A 33 -9.00 -8.96 -5.46
N VAL A 34 -8.06 -8.41 -4.69
CA VAL A 34 -6.69 -8.10 -5.16
C VAL A 34 -5.96 -9.35 -5.65
N GLU A 35 -6.23 -10.51 -5.05
CA GLU A 35 -5.64 -11.77 -5.49
C GLU A 35 -6.11 -12.19 -6.90
N GLU A 36 -7.34 -11.86 -7.27
CA GLU A 36 -7.93 -12.16 -8.58
C GLU A 36 -7.46 -11.15 -9.64
N TYR A 37 -7.57 -9.85 -9.33
CA TYR A 37 -7.26 -8.79 -10.29
C TYR A 37 -5.77 -8.48 -10.40
N SER A 38 -5.01 -8.59 -9.31
CA SER A 38 -3.59 -8.22 -9.26
C SER A 38 -2.76 -9.30 -8.55
N PRO A 39 -2.66 -10.51 -9.13
CA PRO A 39 -1.97 -11.64 -8.49
C PRO A 39 -0.50 -11.34 -8.19
N GLY A 40 -0.06 -11.72 -6.99
CA GLY A 40 1.30 -11.44 -6.51
C GLY A 40 1.48 -10.04 -5.91
N TRP A 41 0.41 -9.27 -5.76
CA TRP A 41 0.40 -7.99 -5.06
C TRP A 41 -0.44 -8.05 -3.79
N VAL A 42 -0.20 -7.09 -2.91
CA VAL A 42 -0.96 -6.89 -1.67
C VAL A 42 -1.29 -5.42 -1.55
N LEU A 43 -2.58 -5.09 -1.39
CA LEU A 43 -3.02 -3.75 -1.07
C LEU A 43 -2.66 -3.43 0.39
N ILE A 44 -1.76 -2.47 0.59
CA ILE A 44 -1.24 -2.10 1.91
C ILE A 44 -1.75 -0.75 2.41
N GLY A 45 -2.44 0.01 1.58
CA GLY A 45 -2.88 1.37 1.90
C GLY A 45 -3.61 2.05 0.75
N ASP A 46 -4.04 3.30 0.94
CA ASP A 46 -4.64 4.14 -0.09
C ASP A 46 -4.26 5.62 0.09
N ASP A 47 -4.45 6.41 -0.97
CA ASP A 47 -4.15 7.85 -0.98
C ASP A 47 -5.34 8.74 -0.55
N GLY A 48 -6.45 8.14 -0.10
CA GLY A 48 -7.70 8.83 0.22
C GLY A 48 -8.47 9.33 -1.01
N GLY A 49 -7.90 9.22 -2.22
CA GLY A 49 -8.45 9.69 -3.49
C GLY A 49 -9.03 8.58 -4.37
N GLY A 50 -9.04 7.34 -3.88
CA GLY A 50 -9.53 6.16 -4.61
C GLY A 50 -8.43 5.29 -5.22
N ALA A 51 -7.16 5.69 -5.10
CA ALA A 51 -6.03 4.85 -5.52
C ALA A 51 -5.41 4.12 -4.32
N GLY A 52 -5.00 2.87 -4.56
CA GLY A 52 -4.40 1.98 -3.59
C GLY A 52 -2.89 1.86 -3.78
N TYR A 53 -2.18 1.64 -2.68
CA TYR A 53 -0.77 1.25 -2.68
C TYR A 53 -0.65 -0.27 -2.68
N LEU A 54 -0.16 -0.83 -3.78
CA LEU A 54 0.07 -2.25 -4.00
C LEU A 54 1.55 -2.57 -3.80
N MET A 55 1.85 -3.38 -2.79
CA MET A 55 3.19 -3.89 -2.52
C MET A 55 3.38 -5.27 -3.13
N ARG A 56 4.53 -5.50 -3.76
CA ARG A 56 4.89 -6.81 -4.31
C ARG A 56 4.98 -7.84 -3.18
N ARG A 57 4.25 -8.97 -3.32
CA ARG A 57 4.30 -10.08 -2.36
C ARG A 57 5.70 -10.70 -2.41
N GLN A 58 6.26 -10.98 -1.24
CA GLN A 58 7.61 -11.54 -1.14
C GLN A 58 7.73 -12.87 -1.91
N GLY A 59 8.81 -13.04 -2.65
CA GLY A 59 9.09 -14.27 -3.41
C GLY A 59 8.31 -14.42 -4.72
N THR A 60 7.64 -13.35 -5.18
CA THR A 60 6.99 -13.36 -6.49
C THR A 60 8.02 -13.20 -7.60
N VAL A 61 8.01 -14.10 -8.58
CA VAL A 61 8.98 -14.13 -9.69
C VAL A 61 8.90 -12.84 -10.53
N GLY A 62 10.05 -12.32 -10.96
CA GLY A 62 10.12 -11.20 -11.91
C GLY A 62 9.94 -9.79 -11.32
N GLY A 63 9.91 -9.65 -9.99
CA GLY A 63 9.89 -8.35 -9.30
C GLY A 63 10.95 -8.26 -8.20
N ARG A 64 11.16 -7.07 -7.66
CA ARG A 64 11.95 -6.84 -6.45
C ARG A 64 11.00 -6.83 -5.25
N ASP A 65 11.36 -7.56 -4.20
CA ASP A 65 10.63 -7.52 -2.94
C ASP A 65 10.62 -6.08 -2.40
N GLY A 66 9.45 -5.60 -1.97
CA GLY A 66 9.32 -4.24 -1.43
C GLY A 66 8.93 -3.16 -2.43
N GLU A 67 8.86 -3.46 -3.73
CA GLU A 67 8.30 -2.52 -4.72
C GLU A 67 6.83 -2.20 -4.39
N VAL A 68 6.52 -0.91 -4.39
CA VAL A 68 5.18 -0.37 -4.18
C VAL A 68 4.77 0.45 -5.39
N TYR A 69 3.57 0.17 -5.89
CA TYR A 69 2.92 0.90 -6.97
C TYR A 69 1.62 1.51 -6.47
N ARG A 70 1.24 2.66 -7.02
CA ARG A 70 -0.06 3.28 -6.82
C ARG A 70 -0.92 3.01 -8.05
N LEU A 71 -2.11 2.46 -7.83
CA LEU A 71 -3.05 2.12 -8.90
C LEU A 71 -4.48 2.45 -8.46
N ASP A 72 -5.32 2.87 -9.40
CA ASP A 72 -6.74 3.13 -9.13
C ASP A 72 -7.44 1.83 -8.69
N LEU A 73 -8.17 1.89 -7.56
CA LEU A 73 -8.83 0.70 -6.99
C LEU A 73 -10.02 0.21 -7.81
N GLY A 74 -10.57 1.07 -8.68
CA GLY A 74 -11.59 0.70 -9.66
C GLY A 74 -11.03 0.16 -10.97
N ALA A 75 -9.71 0.18 -11.15
CA ALA A 75 -9.01 -0.26 -12.36
C ALA A 75 -7.81 -1.17 -12.05
N LEU A 76 -7.95 -2.04 -11.04
CA LEU A 76 -6.96 -3.09 -10.76
C LEU A 76 -6.74 -3.96 -11.99
N SER A 77 -5.48 -4.34 -12.23
CA SER A 77 -5.06 -5.13 -13.39
C SER A 77 -4.00 -6.16 -13.03
N ASP A 78 -3.80 -7.14 -13.91
CA ASP A 78 -2.78 -8.17 -13.73
C ASP A 78 -1.36 -7.64 -13.98
N ASP A 79 -1.23 -6.51 -14.69
CA ASP A 79 0.02 -5.82 -14.97
C ASP A 79 0.12 -4.48 -14.21
N VAL A 80 0.12 -4.57 -12.88
CA VAL A 80 0.26 -3.43 -11.95
C VAL A 80 1.47 -2.54 -12.28
N LYS A 81 2.55 -3.10 -12.84
CA LYS A 81 3.74 -2.31 -13.19
C LYS A 81 3.54 -1.45 -14.43
N ALA A 82 2.77 -1.93 -15.40
CA ALA A 82 2.44 -1.20 -16.62
C ALA A 82 1.35 -0.15 -16.37
N ASP A 83 0.32 -0.50 -15.58
CA ASP A 83 -0.85 0.36 -15.36
C ASP A 83 -0.71 1.29 -14.15
N GLY A 84 0.19 0.95 -13.21
CA GLY A 84 0.40 1.69 -11.97
C GLY A 84 1.56 2.68 -12.03
N GLU A 85 1.52 3.64 -11.11
CA GLU A 85 2.62 4.58 -10.85
C GLU A 85 3.59 3.98 -9.83
N TYR A 86 4.89 3.92 -10.17
CA TYR A 86 5.90 3.48 -9.21
C TYR A 86 6.06 4.49 -8.07
N VAL A 87 6.00 4.02 -6.83
CA VAL A 87 6.10 4.85 -5.61
C VAL A 87 7.47 4.72 -4.97
N THR A 88 7.88 3.51 -4.62
CA THR A 88 9.13 3.24 -3.88
C THR A 88 9.46 1.75 -3.91
N ASP A 89 10.72 1.39 -3.64
CA ASP A 89 11.13 0.04 -3.24
C ASP A 89 11.56 -0.03 -1.75
N ASP A 90 11.48 1.08 -1.04
CA ASP A 90 11.72 1.21 0.40
C ASP A 90 10.56 1.98 1.04
N LEU A 91 9.54 1.23 1.49
CA LEU A 91 8.33 1.78 2.10
C LEU A 91 8.65 2.59 3.37
N CYS A 92 9.57 2.10 4.20
CA CYS A 92 9.95 2.77 5.45
C CYS A 92 10.58 4.14 5.18
N ARG A 93 11.50 4.21 4.21
CA ARG A 93 12.14 5.46 3.82
C ARG A 93 11.14 6.44 3.21
N TRP A 94 10.24 5.94 2.36
CA TRP A 94 9.20 6.76 1.76
C TRP A 94 8.29 7.38 2.83
N LEU A 95 7.79 6.57 3.77
CA LEU A 95 6.94 7.06 4.87
C LEU A 95 7.64 8.08 5.77
N ALA A 96 8.93 7.88 6.07
CA ALA A 96 9.70 8.82 6.87
C ALA A 96 9.86 10.19 6.18
N ALA A 97 10.03 10.21 4.85
CA ALA A 97 10.08 11.44 4.07
C ALA A 97 8.71 12.13 4.02
N SER A 98 7.63 11.36 3.81
CA SER A 98 6.26 11.88 3.72
C SER A 98 5.71 12.43 5.04
N GLY A 99 6.22 11.95 6.19
CA GLY A 99 5.85 12.48 7.52
C GLY A 99 6.58 13.77 7.94
N SER A 100 7.56 14.24 7.15
CA SER A 100 8.37 15.41 7.48
C SER A 100 7.83 16.74 6.92
N ASP A 101 6.72 16.71 6.17
CA ASP A 101 6.02 17.89 5.67
C ASP A 101 5.06 18.46 6.74
N VAL A 102 5.62 18.81 7.90
CA VAL A 102 4.99 19.79 8.80
C VAL A 102 5.70 21.10 8.52
N GLU A 103 5.16 21.86 7.57
CA GLU A 103 5.50 23.27 7.45
C GLU A 103 5.00 23.97 8.72
N CYS A 104 5.94 24.44 9.53
CA CYS A 104 5.68 25.34 10.65
C CYS A 104 5.43 26.73 10.06
N GLY A 105 4.16 27.05 9.80
CA GLY A 105 3.68 28.39 9.44
C GLY A 105 2.99 29.06 10.62
#